data_AF-A0A9K3N4K1-F1
#
_entry.id   AF-A0A9K3N4K1-F1
#
_cell.length_a   1.000
_cell.length_b   1.000
_cell.length_c   1.000
_cell.angle_alpha   90.00
_cell.angle_beta   90.00
_cell.angle_gamma   90.00
#
_symmetry.space_group_name_H-M   'P 1'
#
loop_
_entity.id
_entity.type
_entity.pdbx_description
1 polymer ?
#
loop_
_entity_poly.entity_id
_entity_poly.type
_entity_poly.pdbx_seq_one_letter_code
_entity_poly.pdbx_strand_id
1 'polypeptide(L)'
;MNQFEGPVTGNIGEAKSLAQLFVSNNRFSGELPEEISNVSSLVEMELMYNQFSGGIPVRIGELKSLNSLHLESNLFSGGIPQSIGSCVSLNDINLVGNSLSGDIPASLGSLRGLNSLNVYDNKLFGVIPASLSSLKLSLIDLSNNMLVGQVPESLSAEAYDGSFAGNPGLCANNGKSLRQCSPVSHRSSGLGVAKYCFIAGAFMLVFSVACFVLVKPGRKIATNLTNPGFLWDMKQFHVISFDEGEILGSLISHNLIGKGGSGNVYKVELGCGKKLAVKHMWRSGLNSGDPRSYSSSATILPKKKSRWPEYDVEVGT
;
A
#
# COMPACT_ATOMS: atom_id res chain seq x y z
N MET A 1 -44.09 -21.91 12.88
CA MET A 1 -42.91 -21.08 13.14
C MET A 1 -43.29 -20.02 14.15
N ASN A 2 -42.42 -19.80 15.13
CA ASN A 2 -42.60 -18.69 16.08
C ASN A 2 -42.16 -17.38 15.43
N GLN A 3 -42.36 -16.28 16.15
CA GLN A 3 -42.07 -14.92 15.68
C GLN A 3 -41.33 -14.12 16.76
N PHE A 4 -40.46 -14.79 17.52
CA PHE A 4 -39.70 -14.13 18.57
C PHE A 4 -38.73 -13.12 17.96
N GLU A 5 -38.62 -11.96 18.62
CA GLU A 5 -37.87 -10.80 18.17
C GLU A 5 -36.93 -10.30 19.27
N GLY A 6 -35.98 -9.45 18.89
CA GLY A 6 -35.02 -8.84 19.80
C GLY A 6 -33.75 -9.67 19.98
N PRO A 7 -32.82 -9.20 20.82
CA PRO A 7 -31.55 -9.89 21.07
C PRO A 7 -31.67 -10.98 22.14
N VAL A 8 -30.76 -11.95 22.07
CA VAL A 8 -30.43 -12.79 23.22
C VAL A 8 -29.60 -11.93 24.18
N THR A 9 -30.06 -11.77 25.41
CA THR A 9 -29.39 -10.92 26.40
C THR A 9 -28.31 -11.69 27.15
N GLY A 10 -27.36 -10.96 27.76
CA GLY A 10 -26.25 -11.54 28.54
C GLY A 10 -26.68 -12.41 29.74
N ASN A 11 -27.93 -12.28 30.22
CA ASN A 11 -28.49 -13.13 31.27
C ASN A 11 -28.50 -14.62 30.90
N ILE A 12 -28.38 -14.97 29.62
CA ILE A 12 -28.21 -16.37 29.19
C ILE A 12 -27.02 -17.05 29.89
N GLY A 13 -25.98 -16.28 30.25
CA GLY A 13 -24.82 -16.77 30.99
C GLY A 13 -25.13 -17.28 32.41
N GLU A 14 -26.30 -16.97 32.96
CA GLU A 14 -26.78 -17.47 34.26
C GLU A 14 -27.43 -18.85 34.16
N ALA A 15 -27.80 -19.30 32.95
CA ALA A 15 -28.50 -20.56 32.72
C ALA A 15 -27.56 -21.78 32.80
N LYS A 16 -26.99 -22.05 33.98
CA LYS A 16 -25.92 -23.04 34.18
C LYS A 16 -26.27 -24.49 33.82
N SER A 17 -27.56 -24.81 33.66
CA SER A 17 -28.05 -26.14 33.27
C SER A 17 -28.56 -26.21 31.84
N LEU A 18 -28.44 -25.14 31.05
CA LEU A 18 -28.90 -25.12 29.67
C LEU A 18 -27.99 -25.97 28.78
N ALA A 19 -28.50 -27.12 28.35
CA ALA A 19 -27.79 -28.04 27.47
C ALA A 19 -28.02 -27.77 25.98
N GLN A 20 -29.20 -27.28 25.61
CA GLN A 20 -29.60 -27.08 24.22
C GLN A 20 -30.26 -25.71 24.08
N LEU A 21 -29.82 -24.93 23.10
CA LEU A 21 -30.42 -23.66 22.74
C LEU A 21 -30.93 -23.72 21.31
N PHE A 22 -32.25 -23.92 21.15
CA PHE A 22 -32.92 -24.03 19.85
C PHE A 22 -33.86 -22.85 19.65
N VAL A 23 -33.46 -21.91 18.80
CA VAL A 23 -34.22 -20.68 18.52
C VAL A 23 -34.36 -20.39 17.02
N SER A 24 -34.07 -21.40 16.20
CA SER A 24 -34.10 -21.34 14.75
C SER A 24 -35.45 -20.90 14.18
N ASN A 25 -35.44 -20.30 12.98
CA ASN A 25 -36.65 -19.86 12.27
C ASN A 25 -37.49 -18.84 13.07
N ASN A 26 -36.85 -17.76 13.52
CA ASN A 26 -37.47 -16.64 14.23
C ASN A 26 -36.99 -15.30 13.62
N ARG A 27 -37.13 -14.21 14.36
CA ARG A 27 -36.64 -12.87 14.04
C ARG A 27 -35.70 -12.33 15.12
N PHE A 28 -34.95 -13.22 15.79
CA PHE A 28 -33.93 -12.78 16.74
C PHE A 28 -32.86 -11.95 16.00
N SER A 29 -32.39 -10.90 16.64
CA SER A 29 -31.55 -9.87 16.01
C SER A 29 -30.46 -9.38 16.95
N GLY A 30 -29.46 -8.66 16.42
CA GLY A 30 -28.35 -8.15 17.24
C GLY A 30 -27.28 -9.20 17.49
N GLU A 31 -26.30 -8.87 18.32
CA GLU A 31 -25.12 -9.72 18.54
C GLU A 31 -25.39 -10.85 19.52
N LEU A 32 -24.65 -11.96 19.37
CA LEU A 32 -24.59 -12.97 20.42
C LEU A 32 -23.79 -12.41 21.62
N PRO A 33 -24.36 -12.44 22.84
CA PRO A 33 -23.66 -11.94 24.01
C PRO A 33 -22.45 -12.82 24.34
N GLU A 34 -21.32 -12.23 24.71
CA GLU A 34 -20.12 -12.96 25.14
C GLU A 34 -20.39 -13.85 26.36
N GLU A 35 -21.39 -13.50 27.18
CA GLU A 35 -21.83 -14.29 28.33
C GLU A 35 -22.38 -15.67 27.95
N ILE A 36 -22.73 -15.94 26.68
CA ILE A 36 -23.11 -17.29 26.23
C ILE A 36 -21.99 -18.31 26.52
N SER A 37 -20.73 -17.86 26.48
CA SER A 37 -19.56 -18.66 26.81
C SER A 37 -19.49 -19.11 28.28
N ASN A 38 -20.26 -18.47 29.16
CA ASN A 38 -20.36 -18.85 30.57
C ASN A 38 -21.29 -20.07 30.80
N VAL A 39 -21.98 -20.54 29.77
CA VAL A 39 -22.91 -21.69 29.80
C VAL A 39 -22.14 -22.96 29.44
N SER A 40 -21.21 -23.38 30.30
CA SER A 40 -20.33 -24.52 30.03
C SER A 40 -21.03 -25.87 29.83
N SER A 41 -22.31 -25.98 30.20
CA SER A 41 -23.16 -27.14 30.00
C SER A 41 -23.76 -27.24 28.59
N LEU A 42 -23.63 -26.19 27.76
CA LEU A 42 -24.20 -26.16 26.42
C LEU A 42 -23.54 -27.20 25.51
N VAL A 43 -24.37 -28.05 24.92
CA VAL A 43 -23.99 -29.14 24.01
C VAL A 43 -24.39 -28.80 22.58
N GLU A 44 -25.55 -28.17 22.39
CA GLU A 44 -26.06 -27.85 21.05
C GLU A 44 -26.58 -26.42 21.00
N MET A 45 -26.20 -25.71 19.95
CA MET A 45 -26.61 -24.35 19.68
C MET A 45 -27.12 -24.26 18.24
N GLU A 46 -28.44 -24.11 18.08
CA GLU A 46 -29.11 -23.97 16.79
C GLU A 46 -29.82 -22.61 16.70
N LEU A 47 -29.23 -21.71 15.93
CA LEU A 47 -29.68 -20.32 15.78
C LEU A 47 -30.08 -19.97 14.34
N MET A 48 -30.14 -20.96 13.45
CA MET A 48 -30.26 -20.74 12.02
C MET A 48 -31.55 -20.04 11.59
N TYR A 49 -31.49 -19.35 10.45
CA TYR A 49 -32.62 -18.60 9.89
C TYR A 49 -33.17 -17.55 10.87
N ASN A 50 -32.28 -16.63 11.29
CA ASN A 50 -32.57 -15.47 12.12
C ASN A 50 -31.85 -14.23 11.55
N GLN A 51 -31.73 -13.16 12.34
CA GLN A 51 -31.06 -11.91 11.98
C GLN A 51 -29.91 -11.59 12.96
N PHE A 52 -29.28 -12.62 13.56
CA PHE A 52 -28.12 -12.42 14.43
C PHE A 52 -26.98 -11.77 13.64
N SER A 53 -26.36 -10.75 14.23
CA SER A 53 -25.32 -9.93 13.60
C SER A 53 -24.05 -9.89 14.46
N GLY A 54 -23.06 -9.10 14.06
CA GLY A 54 -21.79 -9.00 14.79
C GLY A 54 -20.91 -10.24 14.63
N GLY A 55 -19.94 -10.40 15.53
CA GLY A 55 -19.00 -11.53 15.50
C GLY A 55 -19.51 -12.77 16.25
N ILE A 56 -18.92 -13.92 15.96
CA ILE A 56 -19.01 -15.07 16.87
C ILE A 56 -18.20 -14.73 18.14
N PRO A 57 -18.73 -14.95 19.35
CA PRO A 57 -18.05 -14.59 20.60
C PRO A 57 -16.61 -15.10 20.67
N VAL A 58 -15.67 -14.22 21.03
CA VAL A 58 -14.25 -14.56 21.09
C VAL A 58 -13.99 -15.62 22.15
N ARG A 59 -14.83 -15.69 23.19
CA ARG A 59 -14.74 -16.71 24.25
C ARG A 59 -15.50 -18.00 23.94
N ILE A 60 -15.96 -18.24 22.71
CA ILE A 60 -16.71 -19.46 22.36
C ILE A 60 -15.95 -20.74 22.74
N GLY A 61 -14.61 -20.69 22.69
CA GLY A 61 -13.71 -21.77 23.13
C GLY A 61 -13.86 -22.26 24.57
N GLU A 62 -14.60 -21.54 25.43
CA GLU A 62 -14.90 -21.96 26.80
C GLU A 62 -16.01 -23.02 26.89
N LEU A 63 -16.82 -23.16 25.84
CA LEU A 63 -17.90 -24.14 25.75
C LEU A 63 -17.34 -25.53 25.44
N LYS A 64 -16.72 -26.16 26.43
CA LYS A 64 -16.02 -27.45 26.27
C LYS A 64 -16.93 -28.61 25.89
N SER A 65 -18.21 -28.54 26.28
CA SER A 65 -19.22 -29.55 25.98
C SER A 65 -19.93 -29.33 24.64
N LEU A 66 -19.69 -28.20 23.97
CA LEU A 66 -20.38 -27.87 22.72
C LEU A 66 -19.97 -28.87 21.64
N ASN A 67 -20.97 -29.54 21.09
CA ASN A 67 -20.85 -30.59 20.09
C ASN A 67 -21.35 -30.12 18.72
N SER A 68 -22.46 -29.37 18.69
CA SER A 68 -23.05 -28.83 17.46
C SER A 68 -23.20 -27.32 17.54
N LEU A 69 -22.69 -26.62 16.53
CA LEU A 69 -22.79 -25.16 16.36
C LEU A 69 -23.37 -24.83 14.99
N HIS A 70 -24.66 -24.50 14.94
CA HIS A 70 -25.41 -24.18 13.72
C HIS A 70 -25.86 -22.72 13.76
N LEU A 71 -25.20 -21.89 12.96
CA LEU A 71 -25.37 -20.44 12.87
C LEU A 71 -25.79 -19.99 11.46
N GLU A 72 -26.14 -20.92 10.58
CA GLU A 72 -26.37 -20.64 9.17
C GLU A 72 -27.55 -19.68 8.90
N SER A 73 -27.48 -18.99 7.76
CA SER A 73 -28.50 -18.04 7.32
C SER A 73 -28.80 -16.96 8.38
N ASN A 74 -27.75 -16.23 8.75
CA ASN A 74 -27.77 -15.09 9.65
C ASN A 74 -26.93 -13.94 9.05
N LEU A 75 -26.64 -12.91 9.84
CA LEU A 75 -25.84 -11.75 9.46
C LEU A 75 -24.50 -11.70 10.22
N PHE A 76 -23.98 -12.85 10.67
CA PHE A 76 -22.69 -12.89 11.36
C PHE A 76 -21.58 -12.36 10.45
N SER A 77 -20.62 -11.67 11.04
CA SER A 77 -19.52 -10.96 10.37
C SER A 77 -18.23 -11.07 11.18
N GLY A 78 -17.15 -10.45 10.70
CA GLY A 78 -15.83 -10.60 11.34
C GLY A 78 -15.24 -12.00 11.13
N GLY A 79 -14.20 -12.32 11.91
CA GLY A 79 -13.47 -13.58 11.81
C GLY A 79 -14.10 -14.74 12.56
N ILE A 80 -13.87 -15.98 12.09
CA ILE A 80 -14.08 -17.17 12.92
C ILE A 80 -13.04 -17.12 14.05
N PRO A 81 -13.42 -17.11 15.34
CA PRO A 81 -12.46 -16.93 16.43
C PRO A 81 -11.48 -18.11 16.53
N GLN A 82 -10.20 -17.82 16.73
CA GLN A 82 -9.17 -18.87 16.95
C GLN A 82 -9.52 -19.78 18.13
N SER A 83 -10.24 -19.27 19.13
CA SER A 83 -10.66 -20.01 20.32
C SER A 83 -11.61 -21.18 20.02
N ILE A 84 -12.29 -21.20 18.87
CA ILE A 84 -13.19 -22.29 18.48
C ILE A 84 -12.49 -23.66 18.49
N GLY A 85 -11.19 -23.69 18.17
CA GLY A 85 -10.37 -24.90 18.25
C GLY A 85 -10.15 -25.44 19.67
N SER A 86 -10.64 -24.74 20.70
CA SER A 86 -10.62 -25.16 22.10
C SER A 86 -11.92 -25.82 22.56
N CYS A 87 -12.98 -25.83 21.73
CA CYS A 87 -14.23 -26.56 21.98
C CYS A 87 -14.03 -28.04 21.65
N VAL A 88 -13.32 -28.77 22.51
CA VAL A 88 -12.80 -30.11 22.23
C VAL A 88 -13.86 -31.15 21.85
N SER A 89 -15.12 -30.93 22.22
CA SER A 89 -16.25 -31.82 21.90
C SER A 89 -16.95 -31.49 20.56
N LEU A 90 -16.56 -30.42 19.86
CA LEU A 90 -17.19 -30.03 18.60
C LEU A 90 -17.04 -31.14 17.56
N ASN A 91 -18.17 -31.51 16.98
CA ASN A 91 -18.29 -32.50 15.93
C ASN A 91 -18.86 -31.89 14.64
N ASP A 92 -19.76 -30.92 14.77
CA ASP A 92 -20.44 -30.29 13.63
C ASP A 92 -20.44 -28.76 13.76
N ILE A 93 -20.01 -28.10 12.69
CA ILE A 93 -19.96 -26.64 12.58
C ILE A 93 -20.61 -26.26 11.25
N ASN A 94 -21.72 -25.53 11.32
CA ASN A 94 -22.43 -25.00 10.17
C ASN A 94 -22.57 -23.48 10.28
N LEU A 95 -21.88 -22.75 9.40
CA LEU A 95 -21.82 -21.28 9.37
C LEU A 95 -22.30 -20.72 8.03
N VAL A 96 -23.04 -21.52 7.25
CA VAL A 96 -23.45 -21.21 5.87
C VAL A 96 -24.17 -19.87 5.76
N GLY A 97 -23.93 -19.13 4.66
CA GLY A 97 -24.78 -17.99 4.30
C GLY A 97 -24.72 -16.87 5.33
N ASN A 98 -23.50 -16.45 5.67
CA ASN A 98 -23.23 -15.35 6.57
C ASN A 98 -22.29 -14.34 5.87
N SER A 99 -21.81 -13.33 6.60
CA SER A 99 -20.81 -12.37 6.14
C SER A 99 -19.47 -12.53 6.87
N LEU A 100 -19.12 -13.76 7.30
CA LEU A 100 -17.84 -14.05 7.94
C LEU A 100 -16.68 -13.79 6.99
N SER A 101 -15.59 -13.26 7.51
CA SER A 101 -14.39 -12.83 6.78
C SER A 101 -13.12 -13.24 7.53
N GLY A 102 -11.94 -12.87 7.05
CA GLY A 102 -10.69 -13.31 7.67
C GLY A 102 -10.28 -14.71 7.22
N ASP A 103 -9.18 -15.20 7.81
CA ASP A 103 -8.64 -16.52 7.56
C ASP A 103 -9.45 -17.62 8.27
N ILE A 104 -9.47 -18.83 7.71
CA ILE A 104 -9.94 -20.02 8.42
C ILE A 104 -8.93 -20.33 9.55
N PRO A 105 -9.34 -20.41 10.82
CA PRO A 105 -8.44 -20.66 11.94
C PRO A 105 -7.73 -22.01 11.84
N ALA A 106 -6.40 -22.01 11.88
CA ALA A 106 -5.62 -23.25 11.90
C ALA A 106 -5.93 -24.12 13.14
N SER A 107 -6.46 -23.52 14.22
CA SER A 107 -6.86 -24.22 15.45
C SER A 107 -8.02 -25.20 15.24
N LEU A 108 -8.82 -25.05 14.18
CA LEU A 108 -9.86 -26.04 13.83
C LEU A 108 -9.26 -27.44 13.63
N GLY A 109 -8.02 -27.53 13.12
CA GLY A 109 -7.29 -28.80 12.98
C GLY A 109 -6.96 -29.50 14.30
N SER A 110 -7.13 -28.85 15.46
CA SER A 110 -6.98 -29.46 16.78
C SER A 110 -8.23 -30.24 17.23
N LEU A 111 -9.39 -30.00 16.60
CA LEU A 111 -10.67 -30.61 16.95
C LEU A 111 -10.74 -32.05 16.40
N ARG A 112 -10.12 -32.99 17.08
CA ARG A 112 -10.01 -34.40 16.63
C ARG A 112 -11.36 -35.09 16.41
N GLY A 113 -12.41 -34.61 17.06
CA GLY A 113 -13.78 -35.11 16.89
C GLY A 113 -14.58 -34.44 15.77
N LEU A 114 -14.04 -33.41 15.11
CA LEU A 114 -14.75 -32.69 14.07
C LEU A 114 -14.99 -33.59 12.86
N ASN A 115 -16.25 -33.69 12.45
CA ASN A 115 -16.72 -34.53 11.37
C ASN A 115 -17.34 -33.71 10.22
N SER A 116 -17.94 -32.57 10.54
CA SER A 116 -18.60 -31.70 9.57
C SER A 116 -18.15 -30.25 9.76
N LEU A 117 -17.67 -29.64 8.68
CA LEU A 117 -17.31 -28.23 8.63
C LEU A 117 -17.90 -27.60 7.38
N ASN A 118 -18.94 -26.78 7.56
CA ASN A 118 -19.57 -26.06 6.47
C ASN A 118 -19.48 -24.54 6.70
N VAL A 119 -18.78 -23.86 5.80
CA VAL A 119 -18.65 -22.39 5.77
C VAL A 119 -19.00 -21.82 4.40
N TYR A 120 -19.77 -22.57 3.61
CA TYR A 120 -20.24 -22.17 2.30
C TYR A 120 -20.91 -20.79 2.32
N ASP A 121 -20.71 -20.02 1.25
CA ASP A 121 -21.33 -18.70 1.04
C ASP A 121 -21.01 -17.70 2.16
N ASN A 122 -19.74 -17.36 2.25
CA ASN A 122 -19.19 -16.37 3.16
C ASN A 122 -18.14 -15.51 2.42
N LYS A 123 -17.40 -14.68 3.17
CA LYS A 123 -16.35 -13.78 2.66
C LYS A 123 -14.97 -14.16 3.22
N LEU A 124 -14.75 -15.43 3.54
CA LEU A 124 -13.48 -15.92 4.07
C LEU A 124 -12.39 -15.80 3.01
N PHE A 125 -11.17 -15.44 3.43
CA PHE A 125 -10.03 -15.31 2.53
C PHE A 125 -8.81 -16.03 3.10
N GLY A 126 -7.69 -15.92 2.39
CA GLY A 126 -6.45 -16.57 2.81
C GLY A 126 -6.37 -18.03 2.38
N VAL A 127 -5.43 -18.76 2.97
CA VAL A 127 -5.13 -20.14 2.60
C VAL A 127 -5.92 -21.13 3.46
N ILE A 128 -6.30 -22.27 2.89
CA ILE A 128 -6.88 -23.38 3.65
C ILE A 128 -5.78 -23.94 4.58
N PRO A 129 -5.96 -23.93 5.91
CA PRO A 129 -4.94 -24.40 6.82
C PRO A 129 -4.63 -25.88 6.60
N ALA A 130 -3.35 -26.21 6.45
CA ALA A 130 -2.92 -27.60 6.30
C ALA A 130 -3.31 -28.48 7.51
N SER A 131 -3.54 -27.90 8.68
CA SER A 131 -3.98 -28.63 9.88
C SER A 131 -5.34 -29.32 9.72
N LEU A 132 -6.23 -28.79 8.86
CA LEU A 132 -7.52 -29.42 8.53
C LEU A 132 -7.35 -30.79 7.87
N SER A 133 -6.22 -31.02 7.20
CA SER A 133 -5.84 -32.30 6.61
C SER A 133 -5.74 -33.45 7.60
N SER A 134 -5.55 -33.14 8.89
CA SER A 134 -5.42 -34.16 9.93
C SER A 134 -6.77 -34.64 10.48
N LEU A 135 -7.86 -34.02 10.04
CA LEU A 135 -9.22 -34.33 10.45
C LEU A 135 -9.82 -35.39 9.51
N LYS A 136 -10.72 -36.21 10.05
CA LYS A 136 -11.48 -37.21 9.29
C LYS A 136 -12.88 -36.67 9.05
N LEU A 137 -13.00 -35.65 8.20
CA LEU A 137 -14.27 -35.02 7.90
C LEU A 137 -15.11 -35.96 7.01
N SER A 138 -16.39 -36.11 7.32
CA SER A 138 -17.36 -36.69 6.38
C SER A 138 -17.93 -35.60 5.46
N LEU A 139 -17.95 -34.36 5.92
CA LEU A 139 -18.39 -33.20 5.16
C LEU A 139 -17.42 -32.04 5.36
N ILE A 140 -16.97 -31.48 4.25
CA ILE A 140 -16.31 -30.18 4.21
C ILE A 140 -16.93 -29.40 3.07
N ASP A 141 -17.33 -28.16 3.31
CA ASP A 141 -17.74 -27.24 2.25
C ASP A 141 -17.22 -25.84 2.55
N LEU A 142 -16.26 -25.41 1.74
CA LEU A 142 -15.62 -24.10 1.78
C LEU A 142 -15.96 -23.29 0.51
N SER A 143 -16.93 -23.75 -0.28
CA SER A 143 -17.24 -23.15 -1.57
C SER A 143 -17.86 -21.75 -1.43
N ASN A 144 -17.83 -20.97 -2.51
CA ASN A 144 -18.30 -19.58 -2.53
C ASN A 144 -17.71 -18.71 -1.41
N ASN A 145 -16.38 -18.59 -1.43
CA ASN A 145 -15.60 -17.71 -0.56
C ASN A 145 -14.51 -17.00 -1.41
N MET A 146 -13.55 -16.34 -0.76
CA MET A 146 -12.41 -15.67 -1.38
C MET A 146 -11.08 -16.36 -1.05
N LEU A 147 -11.09 -17.69 -0.88
CA LEU A 147 -9.90 -18.46 -0.52
C LEU A 147 -8.89 -18.50 -1.68
N VAL A 148 -7.61 -18.56 -1.30
CA VAL A 148 -6.47 -18.52 -2.23
C VAL A 148 -5.47 -19.64 -1.93
N GLY A 149 -4.62 -19.93 -2.91
CA GLY A 149 -3.54 -20.89 -2.75
C GLY A 149 -3.91 -22.33 -3.12
N GLN A 150 -3.01 -23.25 -2.81
CA GLN A 150 -3.19 -24.66 -3.14
C GLN A 150 -4.08 -25.34 -2.10
N VAL A 151 -5.08 -26.09 -2.56
CA VAL A 151 -5.85 -26.98 -1.68
C VAL A 151 -4.92 -28.08 -1.16
N PRO A 152 -4.81 -28.29 0.18
CA PRO A 152 -4.00 -29.37 0.73
C PRO A 152 -4.33 -30.71 0.08
N GLU A 153 -3.31 -31.49 -0.31
CA GLU A 153 -3.48 -32.69 -1.14
C GLU A 153 -4.46 -33.72 -0.53
N SER A 154 -4.41 -33.92 0.78
CA SER A 154 -5.34 -34.75 1.57
C SER A 154 -6.80 -34.29 1.52
N LEU A 155 -7.05 -33.01 1.25
CA LEU A 155 -8.39 -32.46 1.09
C LEU A 155 -8.83 -32.38 -0.39
N SER A 156 -7.95 -32.76 -1.33
CA SER A 156 -8.27 -32.80 -2.76
C SER A 156 -8.88 -34.14 -3.23
N ALA A 157 -9.38 -34.94 -2.28
CA ALA A 157 -10.05 -36.20 -2.57
C ALA A 157 -11.36 -35.99 -3.34
N GLU A 158 -11.72 -36.93 -4.22
CA GLU A 158 -12.97 -36.85 -5.00
C GLU A 158 -14.23 -36.79 -4.12
N ALA A 159 -14.17 -37.29 -2.89
CA ALA A 159 -15.28 -37.19 -1.93
C ALA A 159 -15.64 -35.75 -1.56
N TYR A 160 -14.73 -34.79 -1.76
CA TYR A 160 -14.92 -33.37 -1.52
C TYR A 160 -14.99 -32.57 -2.84
N ASP A 161 -15.33 -33.23 -3.95
CA ASP A 161 -15.50 -32.53 -5.22
C ASP A 161 -16.65 -31.51 -5.12
N GLY A 162 -16.41 -30.30 -5.62
CA GLY A 162 -17.33 -29.17 -5.46
C GLY A 162 -17.18 -28.36 -4.16
N SER A 163 -16.65 -28.95 -3.08
CA SER A 163 -16.48 -28.29 -1.76
C SER A 163 -15.56 -27.07 -1.76
N PHE A 164 -14.85 -26.81 -2.86
CA PHE A 164 -13.92 -25.68 -3.01
C PHE A 164 -14.30 -24.76 -4.17
N ALA A 165 -15.43 -25.03 -4.84
CA ALA A 165 -15.91 -24.24 -5.98
C ALA A 165 -16.17 -22.78 -5.59
N GLY A 166 -16.26 -21.89 -6.57
CA GLY A 166 -16.56 -20.47 -6.30
C GLY A 166 -15.45 -19.70 -5.58
N ASN A 167 -14.27 -20.29 -5.38
CA ASN A 167 -13.08 -19.62 -4.85
C ASN A 167 -12.06 -19.38 -5.99
N PRO A 168 -12.03 -18.19 -6.62
CA PRO A 168 -11.21 -17.94 -7.80
C PRO A 168 -9.69 -18.01 -7.54
N GLY A 169 -9.29 -17.86 -6.27
CA GLY A 169 -7.90 -17.92 -5.86
C GLY A 169 -7.35 -19.32 -5.65
N LEU A 170 -8.21 -20.32 -5.46
CA LEU A 170 -7.80 -21.69 -5.19
C LEU A 170 -7.24 -22.38 -6.44
N CYS A 171 -6.38 -23.36 -6.22
CA CYS A 171 -5.90 -24.27 -7.25
C CYS A 171 -5.65 -25.66 -6.66
N ALA A 172 -5.72 -26.70 -7.50
CA ALA A 172 -5.38 -28.06 -7.12
C ALA A 172 -4.77 -28.80 -8.31
N ASN A 173 -3.84 -29.72 -8.08
CA ASN A 173 -3.20 -30.48 -9.17
C ASN A 173 -4.11 -31.61 -9.69
N ASN A 174 -5.02 -32.13 -8.86
CA ASN A 174 -5.83 -33.32 -9.14
C ASN A 174 -7.36 -33.07 -9.06
N GLY A 175 -7.80 -31.83 -8.80
CA GLY A 175 -9.23 -31.52 -8.58
C GLY A 175 -9.95 -31.16 -9.88
N LYS A 176 -11.02 -31.89 -10.24
CA LYS A 176 -11.80 -31.69 -11.47
C LYS A 176 -12.42 -30.29 -11.58
N SER A 177 -12.83 -29.70 -10.46
CA SER A 177 -13.48 -28.38 -10.41
C SER A 177 -12.52 -27.19 -10.24
N LEU A 178 -11.22 -27.42 -10.02
CA LEU A 178 -10.26 -26.36 -9.70
C LEU A 178 -9.22 -26.20 -10.80
N ARG A 179 -8.73 -24.97 -10.99
CA ARG A 179 -7.60 -24.71 -11.90
C ARG A 179 -6.35 -25.44 -11.41
N GLN A 180 -5.51 -25.87 -12.35
CA GLN A 180 -4.21 -26.45 -12.02
C GLN A 180 -3.31 -25.38 -11.41
N CYS A 181 -2.60 -25.73 -10.34
CA CYS A 181 -1.65 -24.81 -9.73
C CYS A 181 -0.54 -24.50 -10.74
N SER A 182 -0.36 -23.21 -11.05
CA SER A 182 0.79 -22.80 -11.85
C SER A 182 2.05 -22.97 -11.01
N PRO A 183 3.10 -23.63 -11.52
CA PRO A 183 4.37 -23.66 -10.80
C PRO A 183 4.78 -22.22 -10.56
N VAL A 184 5.08 -21.88 -9.30
CA VAL A 184 5.50 -20.53 -8.90
C VAL A 184 6.77 -20.20 -9.68
N SER A 185 6.61 -19.52 -10.82
CA SER A 185 7.70 -18.83 -11.46
C SER A 185 8.02 -17.66 -10.55
N HIS A 186 9.10 -17.76 -9.79
CA HIS A 186 9.81 -16.61 -9.23
C HIS A 186 10.42 -15.72 -10.35
N ARG A 187 9.73 -15.52 -11.49
CA ARG A 187 9.94 -14.31 -12.29
C ARG A 187 9.18 -13.22 -11.59
N SER A 188 9.93 -12.38 -10.89
CA SER A 188 9.43 -11.18 -10.23
C SER A 188 8.37 -10.51 -11.10
N SER A 189 7.16 -10.43 -10.55
CA SER A 189 6.05 -9.61 -11.08
C SER A 189 6.46 -8.14 -11.27
N GLY A 190 7.62 -7.74 -10.73
CA GLY A 190 8.28 -6.47 -11.01
C GLY A 190 8.57 -6.22 -12.49
N LEU A 191 8.82 -7.24 -13.33
CA LEU A 191 9.05 -6.99 -14.77
C LEU A 191 7.74 -6.69 -15.52
N GLY A 192 6.64 -7.32 -15.11
CA GLY A 192 5.30 -7.03 -15.66
C GLY A 192 4.83 -5.64 -15.26
N VAL A 193 4.92 -5.33 -13.96
CA VAL A 193 4.57 -4.01 -13.43
C VAL A 193 5.49 -2.92 -14.01
N ALA A 194 6.80 -3.15 -14.12
CA ALA A 194 7.71 -2.20 -14.75
C ALA A 194 7.33 -1.93 -16.20
N LYS A 195 6.95 -2.95 -16.98
CA LYS A 195 6.47 -2.76 -18.36
C LYS A 195 5.24 -1.84 -18.40
N TYR A 196 4.25 -2.06 -17.54
CA TYR A 196 3.06 -1.19 -17.50
C TYR A 196 3.39 0.24 -17.03
N CYS A 197 4.32 0.40 -16.07
CA CYS A 197 4.81 1.72 -15.65
C CYS A 197 5.57 2.45 -16.76
N PHE A 198 6.40 1.76 -17.54
CA PHE A 198 7.10 2.34 -18.70
C PHE A 198 6.11 2.74 -19.80
N ILE A 199 5.10 1.92 -20.06
CA ILE A 199 4.05 2.24 -21.04
C ILE A 199 3.26 3.47 -20.59
N ALA A 200 2.80 3.51 -19.34
CA ALA A 200 2.08 4.66 -18.79
C ALA A 200 2.94 5.94 -18.79
N GLY A 201 4.22 5.83 -18.41
CA GLY A 201 5.17 6.94 -18.48
C GLY A 201 5.38 7.45 -19.90
N ALA A 202 5.52 6.55 -20.88
CA ALA A 202 5.64 6.92 -22.28
C ALA A 202 4.39 7.63 -22.81
N PHE A 203 3.19 7.16 -22.45
CA PHE A 203 1.94 7.83 -22.80
C PHE A 203 1.83 9.24 -22.20
N MET A 204 2.23 9.44 -20.94
CA MET A 204 2.27 10.76 -20.30
C MET A 204 3.26 11.71 -21.01
N LEU A 205 4.40 11.18 -21.47
CA LEU A 205 5.39 11.95 -22.20
C LEU A 205 4.88 12.34 -23.59
N VAL A 206 4.28 11.41 -24.33
CA VAL A 206 3.66 11.70 -25.64
C VAL A 206 2.52 12.70 -25.50
N PHE A 207 1.68 12.56 -24.47
CA PHE A 207 0.59 13.49 -24.19
C PHE A 207 1.11 14.90 -23.85
N SER A 208 2.18 15.02 -23.05
CA SER A 208 2.76 16.32 -22.73
C SER A 208 3.41 17.00 -23.95
N VAL A 209 4.08 16.25 -24.82
CA VAL A 209 4.62 16.76 -26.09
C VAL A 209 3.50 17.15 -27.05
N ALA A 210 2.45 16.34 -27.17
CA ALA A 210 1.28 16.65 -28.00
C ALA A 210 0.60 17.93 -27.50
N CYS A 211 0.38 18.07 -26.18
CA CYS A 211 -0.11 19.32 -25.59
C CYS A 211 0.83 20.49 -25.89
N PHE A 212 2.15 20.33 -25.78
CA PHE A 212 3.10 21.40 -26.12
C PHE A 212 3.03 21.82 -27.59
N VAL A 213 2.84 20.89 -28.52
CA VAL A 213 2.71 21.17 -29.96
C VAL A 213 1.35 21.78 -30.31
N LEU A 214 0.27 21.31 -29.67
CA LEU A 214 -1.10 21.81 -29.89
C LEU A 214 -1.34 23.17 -29.21
N VAL A 215 -0.71 23.41 -28.06
CA VAL A 215 -0.73 24.71 -27.34
C VAL A 215 0.25 25.69 -27.96
N LYS A 216 1.16 25.24 -28.84
CA LYS A 216 2.00 26.14 -29.63
C LYS A 216 1.07 27.00 -30.50
N PRO A 217 0.91 28.30 -30.21
CA PRO A 217 0.00 29.13 -30.98
C PRO A 217 0.53 29.15 -32.41
N GLY A 218 -0.29 28.68 -33.34
CA GLY A 218 0.01 28.70 -34.76
C GLY A 218 0.48 30.10 -35.14
N ARG A 219 1.75 30.23 -35.51
CA ARG A 219 2.34 31.49 -35.99
C ARG A 219 1.73 31.74 -37.37
N LYS A 220 0.50 32.26 -37.38
CA LYS A 220 -0.18 32.71 -38.58
C LYS A 220 0.68 33.82 -39.17
N ILE A 221 1.20 33.59 -40.37
CA ILE A 221 1.77 34.63 -41.22
C ILE A 221 0.60 35.54 -41.57
N ALA A 222 0.42 36.61 -40.78
CA ALA A 222 -0.50 37.69 -41.07
C ALA A 222 0.32 38.85 -41.63
N THR A 223 0.15 39.05 -42.92
CA THR A 223 0.62 40.21 -43.67
C THR A 223 -0.08 41.49 -43.19
N ASN A 224 0.68 42.58 -43.15
CA ASN A 224 0.30 44.00 -43.10
C ASN A 224 -0.02 44.68 -41.75
N LEU A 225 1.02 45.42 -41.32
CA LEU A 225 1.05 46.84 -40.93
C LEU A 225 0.53 47.32 -39.55
N THR A 226 1.37 48.21 -39.00
CA THR A 226 1.12 49.35 -38.07
C THR A 226 1.26 49.17 -36.54
N ASN A 227 2.52 49.36 -36.08
CA ASN A 227 2.98 50.15 -34.90
C ASN A 227 2.61 49.72 -33.46
N PRO A 228 3.32 50.22 -32.41
CA PRO A 228 4.77 50.22 -32.14
C PRO A 228 5.08 49.72 -30.69
N GLY A 229 6.30 49.24 -30.45
CA GLY A 229 6.86 49.22 -29.08
C GLY A 229 7.42 47.88 -28.62
N PHE A 230 8.67 47.96 -28.13
CA PHE A 230 9.47 46.92 -27.47
C PHE A 230 10.30 45.99 -28.37
N LEU A 231 11.33 46.61 -28.95
CA LEU A 231 12.55 45.94 -29.37
C LEU A 231 13.41 45.67 -28.12
N TRP A 232 13.75 44.41 -27.82
CA TRP A 232 14.78 44.11 -26.83
C TRP A 232 16.15 44.49 -27.40
N ASP A 233 16.77 45.55 -26.89
CA ASP A 233 18.16 45.92 -27.17
C ASP A 233 19.10 45.03 -26.35
N MET A 234 19.50 43.89 -26.89
CA MET A 234 20.59 43.09 -26.31
C MET A 234 21.92 43.77 -26.60
N LYS A 235 22.44 44.51 -25.61
CA LYS A 235 23.80 45.06 -25.68
C LYS A 235 24.82 43.93 -25.60
N GLN A 236 25.58 43.79 -26.68
CA GLN A 236 26.71 42.88 -26.81
C GLN A 236 27.75 43.17 -25.70
N PHE A 237 28.36 42.11 -25.14
CA PHE A 237 29.32 42.16 -24.04
C PHE A 237 30.32 43.31 -24.19
N HIS A 238 30.27 44.28 -23.26
CA HIS A 238 31.26 45.34 -23.19
C HIS A 238 32.48 44.81 -22.45
N VAL A 239 33.56 44.50 -23.17
CA VAL A 239 34.85 44.20 -22.54
C VAL A 239 35.35 45.51 -21.95
N ILE A 240 35.37 45.61 -20.61
CA ILE A 240 35.92 46.77 -19.93
C ILE A 240 37.42 46.50 -19.76
N SER A 241 38.26 47.24 -20.46
CA SER A 241 39.69 47.28 -20.20
C SER A 241 39.96 48.08 -18.93
N PHE A 242 40.62 47.48 -17.95
CA PHE A 242 41.09 48.15 -16.73
C PHE A 242 42.52 47.71 -16.45
N ASP A 243 43.30 48.57 -15.79
CA ASP A 243 44.64 48.21 -15.33
C ASP A 243 44.56 47.62 -13.91
N GLU A 244 45.42 46.64 -13.60
CA GLU A 244 45.38 45.93 -12.31
C GLU A 244 45.69 46.88 -11.14
N GLY A 245 46.57 47.86 -11.37
CA GLY A 245 46.92 48.89 -10.38
C GLY A 245 45.74 49.77 -9.97
N GLU A 246 44.83 50.10 -10.90
CA GLU A 246 43.64 50.93 -10.63
C GLU A 246 42.65 50.22 -9.71
N ILE A 247 42.50 48.91 -9.90
CA ILE A 247 41.63 48.08 -9.07
C ILE A 247 42.22 47.98 -7.67
N LEU A 248 43.50 47.60 -7.56
CA LEU A 248 44.16 47.36 -6.28
C LEU A 248 44.28 48.63 -5.42
N GLY A 249 44.58 49.78 -6.04
CA GLY A 249 44.64 51.07 -5.35
C GLY A 249 43.29 51.52 -4.77
N SER A 250 42.18 50.98 -5.29
CA SER A 250 40.81 51.33 -4.87
C SER A 250 40.24 50.40 -3.79
N LEU A 251 40.91 49.30 -3.42
CA LEU A 251 40.46 48.32 -2.41
C LEU A 251 40.73 48.77 -0.96
N ILE A 252 40.33 50.00 -0.64
CA ILE A 252 40.55 50.64 0.66
C ILE A 252 39.23 50.85 1.41
N SER A 253 39.32 51.00 2.74
CA SER A 253 38.15 50.99 3.63
C SER A 253 37.10 52.04 3.29
N HIS A 254 37.50 53.20 2.77
CA HIS A 254 36.56 54.26 2.39
C HIS A 254 35.75 53.96 1.12
N ASN A 255 36.23 53.05 0.27
CA ASN A 255 35.55 52.64 -0.96
C ASN A 255 34.68 51.39 -0.76
N LEU A 256 34.63 50.86 0.47
CA LEU A 256 33.84 49.67 0.80
C LEU A 256 32.35 50.00 0.78
N ILE A 257 31.61 49.37 -0.13
CA ILE A 257 30.16 49.55 -0.28
C ILE A 257 29.35 48.33 0.19
N GLY A 258 30.00 47.21 0.52
CA GLY A 258 29.32 46.06 1.08
C GLY A 258 30.27 45.03 1.69
N LYS A 259 29.83 44.35 2.75
CA LYS A 259 30.51 43.21 3.37
C LYS A 259 29.56 42.03 3.47
N GLY A 260 30.05 40.83 3.17
CA GLY A 260 29.27 39.60 3.31
C GLY A 260 30.17 38.38 3.52
N GLY A 261 29.55 37.21 3.75
CA GLY A 261 30.26 35.97 4.09
C GLY A 261 31.19 35.39 3.01
N SER A 262 31.25 36.00 1.83
CA SER A 262 32.15 35.58 0.73
C SER A 262 33.08 36.71 0.27
N GLY A 263 33.25 37.75 1.10
CA GLY A 263 34.18 38.84 0.85
C GLY A 263 33.54 40.24 0.88
N ASN A 264 34.32 41.20 0.39
CA ASN A 264 34.00 42.62 0.45
C ASN A 264 33.73 43.16 -0.96
N VAL A 265 32.79 44.10 -1.09
CA VAL A 265 32.49 44.80 -2.34
C VAL A 265 32.94 46.25 -2.21
N TYR A 266 33.77 46.69 -3.15
CA TYR A 266 34.32 48.04 -3.21
C TYR A 266 33.79 48.77 -4.44
N LYS A 267 33.56 50.06 -4.29
CA LYS A 267 33.30 50.97 -5.40
C LYS A 267 34.64 51.40 -5.98
N VAL A 268 34.85 51.14 -7.27
CA VAL A 268 36.05 51.49 -8.00
C VAL A 268 35.68 52.47 -9.10
N GLU A 269 36.40 53.57 -9.19
CA GLU A 269 36.26 54.55 -10.28
C GLU A 269 37.49 54.41 -11.18
N LEU A 270 37.27 53.98 -12.42
CA LEU A 270 38.34 53.80 -13.40
C LEU A 270 38.82 55.17 -13.91
N GLY A 271 40.03 55.25 -14.46
CA GLY A 271 40.57 56.49 -15.06
C GLY A 271 39.67 57.10 -16.15
N CYS A 272 38.81 56.29 -16.78
CA CYS A 272 37.80 56.73 -17.75
C CYS A 272 36.49 57.29 -17.11
N GLY A 273 36.45 57.48 -15.79
CA GLY A 273 35.30 58.02 -15.04
C GLY A 273 34.15 57.03 -14.82
N LYS A 274 34.29 55.77 -15.27
CA LYS A 274 33.28 54.72 -15.05
C LYS A 274 33.40 54.16 -13.62
N LYS A 275 32.25 54.02 -12.96
CA LYS A 275 32.16 53.46 -11.60
C LYS A 275 31.71 52.01 -11.64
N LEU A 276 32.48 51.14 -11.00
CA LEU A 276 32.26 49.70 -10.93
C LEU A 276 32.13 49.24 -9.48
N ALA A 277 31.41 48.14 -9.28
CA ALA A 277 31.42 47.40 -8.02
C ALA A 277 32.33 46.19 -8.20
N VAL A 278 33.43 46.15 -7.45
CA VAL A 278 34.42 45.07 -7.49
C VAL A 278 34.29 44.25 -6.23
N LYS A 279 34.07 42.94 -6.36
CA LYS A 279 33.99 42.02 -5.24
C LYS A 279 35.34 41.34 -5.02
N HIS A 280 35.99 41.67 -3.91
CA HIS A 280 37.19 40.98 -3.44
C HIS A 280 36.79 39.75 -2.63
N MET A 281 37.11 38.57 -3.14
CA MET A 281 36.79 37.29 -2.52
C MET A 281 37.97 36.78 -1.69
N TRP A 282 37.70 36.21 -0.51
CA TRP A 282 38.74 35.56 0.28
C TRP A 282 39.23 34.31 -0.45
N ARG A 283 40.56 34.17 -0.61
CA ARG A 283 41.16 32.89 -0.94
C ARG A 283 41.47 32.18 0.36
N SER A 284 40.74 31.11 0.66
CA SER A 284 41.09 30.17 1.72
C SER A 284 42.37 29.42 1.31
N GLY A 285 43.52 29.99 1.68
CA GLY A 285 44.83 29.33 1.58
C GLY A 285 45.13 28.54 2.85
N LEU A 286 45.84 27.43 2.66
CA LEU A 286 46.33 26.46 3.63
C LEU A 286 46.70 27.05 5.02
N ASN A 287 46.40 26.27 6.06
CA ASN A 287 46.81 26.39 7.47
C ASN A 287 46.08 27.43 8.34
N SER A 288 44.98 27.01 8.96
CA SER A 288 44.73 27.13 10.42
C SER A 288 43.35 26.52 10.74
N GLY A 289 43.30 25.68 11.78
CA GLY A 289 42.12 24.92 12.16
C GLY A 289 41.10 25.79 12.91
N ASP A 290 39.92 25.97 12.32
CA ASP A 290 38.71 26.44 13.01
C ASP A 290 37.47 25.84 12.33
N PRO A 291 36.61 25.06 13.01
CA PRO A 291 35.57 24.27 12.36
C PRO A 291 34.25 25.04 12.22
N ARG A 292 34.24 26.15 11.48
CA ARG A 292 33.00 26.78 10.96
C ARG A 292 33.22 27.45 9.60
N SER A 293 33.44 26.64 8.58
CA SER A 293 33.48 27.09 7.18
C SER A 293 32.13 26.90 6.50
N TYR A 294 31.36 27.99 6.33
CA TYR A 294 30.26 28.05 5.38
C TYR A 294 30.83 27.99 3.96
N SER A 295 30.61 26.88 3.27
CA SER A 295 30.99 26.66 1.87
C SER A 295 30.30 27.68 0.95
N SER A 296 31.07 28.48 0.22
CA SER A 296 30.54 29.29 -0.88
C SER A 296 30.25 28.39 -2.10
N SER A 297 28.99 28.36 -2.55
CA SER A 297 28.47 27.49 -3.63
C SER A 297 28.97 27.82 -5.05
N ALA A 298 30.10 28.49 -5.22
CA ALA A 298 30.67 28.78 -6.53
C ALA A 298 32.02 28.07 -6.67
N THR A 299 31.98 26.81 -7.07
CA THR A 299 33.19 26.09 -7.54
C THR A 299 33.60 26.71 -8.88
N ILE A 300 34.65 27.52 -8.90
CA ILE A 300 35.30 27.92 -10.15
C ILE A 300 35.89 26.65 -10.76
N LEU A 301 35.36 26.23 -11.90
CA LEU A 301 35.83 25.07 -12.66
C LEU A 301 37.35 25.21 -12.89
N PRO A 302 38.18 24.25 -12.43
CA PRO A 302 39.58 24.23 -12.83
C PRO A 302 39.65 23.95 -14.33
N LYS A 303 40.57 24.63 -15.03
CA LYS A 303 40.85 24.42 -16.46
C LYS A 303 41.17 22.96 -16.72
N LYS A 304 40.17 22.17 -17.14
CA LYS A 304 40.40 20.89 -17.80
C LYS A 304 40.78 21.21 -19.24
N LYS A 305 41.94 20.72 -19.68
CA LYS A 305 42.32 20.66 -21.10
C LYS A 305 41.18 19.96 -21.86
N SER A 306 40.40 20.76 -22.59
CA SER A 306 39.38 20.30 -23.52
C SER A 306 40.08 19.67 -24.73
N ARG A 307 39.58 18.52 -25.16
CA ARG A 307 40.10 17.73 -26.28
C ARG A 307 39.14 17.86 -27.48
N TRP A 308 38.79 19.10 -27.83
CA TRP A 308 37.88 19.43 -28.93
C TRP A 308 38.46 20.64 -29.69
N PRO A 309 38.84 20.51 -30.98
CA PRO A 309 39.60 21.55 -31.69
C PRO A 309 38.79 22.81 -32.07
N GLU A 310 37.47 22.82 -31.86
CA GLU A 310 36.62 23.94 -32.29
C GLU A 310 36.69 25.16 -31.36
N TYR A 311 37.32 25.06 -30.19
CA TYR A 311 37.50 26.19 -29.26
C TYR A 311 38.78 27.01 -29.53
N ASP A 312 39.75 26.46 -30.28
CA ASP A 312 41.05 27.11 -30.50
C ASP A 312 41.08 28.00 -31.75
N VAL A 313 39.96 28.19 -32.45
CA VAL A 313 39.87 29.06 -33.65
C VAL A 313 39.36 30.47 -33.31
N GLU A 314 38.73 30.69 -32.15
CA GLU A 314 38.25 32.03 -31.74
C GLU A 314 39.24 32.83 -30.88
N VAL A 315 40.37 32.25 -30.47
CA VAL A 315 41.43 32.96 -29.70
C VAL A 315 42.70 33.15 -30.54
N GLY A 316 42.52 33.27 -31.86
CA GLY A 316 43.60 33.30 -32.84
C GLY A 316 43.46 34.41 -33.88
N THR A 317 43.08 35.63 -33.46
CA THR A 317 43.40 36.91 -34.15
C THR A 317 43.38 38.04 -33.14
#